data_AF-A0A478L0B5-F1
#
_entry.id   AF-A0A478L0B5-F1
#
_cell.length_a   1.000
_cell.length_b   1.000
_cell.length_c   1.000
_cell.angle_alpha   90.00
_cell.angle_beta   90.00
_cell.angle_gamma   90.00
#
_symmetry.space_group_name_H-M   'P 1'
#
loop_
_entity.id
_entity.type
_entity.pdbx_description
1 polymer ?
#
loop_
_entity_poly.entity_id
_entity_poly.type
_entity_poly.pdbx_seq_one_letter_code
_entity_poly.pdbx_strand_id
1 'polypeptide(L)'
;MDHYCTVRDRQHWYCVYVLRKDIWNEAKAAEEEIGYAIHKDETGAVYLEEREGLFAEMERLGIQPNEHVPSGKFWSIAKQAVAERALQIDMFADDDALPCECST
;
A
#
# COMPACT_ATOMS: atom_id res chain seq x y z
N MET A 1 3.02 21.32 0.36
CA MET A 1 3.65 19.99 0.45
C MET A 1 2.65 18.99 -0.05
N ASP A 2 2.88 18.50 -1.25
CA ASP A 2 1.97 17.69 -2.04
C ASP A 2 1.89 16.25 -1.48
N HIS A 3 0.91 16.00 -0.61
CA HIS A 3 0.60 14.68 -0.02
C HIS A 3 0.00 13.66 -1.02
N TYR A 4 0.21 13.83 -2.33
CA TYR A 4 -0.48 13.06 -3.37
C TYR A 4 0.30 11.84 -3.90
N CYS A 5 1.54 11.61 -3.45
CA CYS A 5 2.35 10.48 -3.91
C CYS A 5 2.11 9.18 -3.11
N THR A 6 1.79 9.25 -1.82
CA THR A 6 1.79 8.09 -0.91
C THR A 6 0.79 6.99 -1.26
N VAL A 7 -0.38 7.33 -1.83
CA VAL A 7 -1.40 6.34 -2.25
C VAL A 7 -1.04 5.60 -3.54
N ARG A 8 -0.41 6.29 -4.48
CA ARG A 8 -0.01 5.74 -5.77
C ARG A 8 1.22 4.87 -5.62
N ASP A 9 2.16 5.30 -4.78
CA ASP A 9 3.35 4.51 -4.46
C ASP A 9 2.95 3.17 -3.82
N ARG A 10 2.01 3.16 -2.86
CA ARG A 10 1.52 1.90 -2.25
C ARG A 10 0.86 0.96 -3.25
N GLN A 11 0.06 1.48 -4.17
CA GLN A 11 -0.61 0.67 -5.21
C GLN A 11 0.41 0.09 -6.20
N HIS A 12 1.44 0.85 -6.55
CA HIS A 12 2.56 0.38 -7.35
C HIS A 12 3.31 -0.76 -6.64
N TRP A 13 3.63 -0.61 -5.35
CA TRP A 13 4.27 -1.66 -4.57
C TRP A 13 3.44 -2.92 -4.43
N TYR A 14 2.11 -2.82 -4.36
CA TYR A 14 1.24 -4.00 -4.43
C TYR A 14 1.34 -4.70 -5.80
N CYS A 15 1.39 -3.94 -6.89
CA CYS A 15 1.60 -4.52 -8.21
C CYS A 15 2.97 -5.21 -8.32
N VAL A 16 4.02 -4.61 -7.75
CA VAL A 16 5.35 -5.22 -7.65
C VAL A 16 5.30 -6.50 -6.81
N TYR A 17 4.62 -6.48 -5.66
CA TYR A 17 4.46 -7.66 -4.80
C TYR A 17 3.82 -8.84 -5.53
N VAL A 18 2.77 -8.61 -6.33
CA VAL A 18 2.06 -9.70 -7.03
C VAL A 18 2.76 -10.09 -8.33
N LEU A 19 3.20 -9.11 -9.14
CA LEU A 19 3.71 -9.36 -10.49
C LEU A 19 5.23 -9.54 -10.56
N ARG A 20 5.98 -9.02 -9.59
CA ARG A 20 7.45 -8.97 -9.57
C ARG A 20 8.00 -9.24 -8.17
N LYS A 21 7.71 -10.44 -7.63
CA LYS A 21 8.24 -10.90 -6.32
C LYS A 21 9.77 -10.86 -6.25
N ASP A 22 10.45 -10.93 -7.40
CA ASP A 22 11.90 -10.73 -7.52
C ASP A 22 12.34 -9.34 -7.04
N ILE A 23 11.72 -8.26 -7.54
CA ILE A 23 12.02 -6.87 -7.11
C ILE A 23 11.60 -6.67 -5.65
N TRP A 24 10.46 -7.23 -5.25
CA TRP A 24 10.01 -7.13 -3.85
C TRP A 24 11.04 -7.69 -2.87
N ASN A 25 11.55 -8.89 -3.16
CA ASN A 25 12.55 -9.53 -2.31
C ASN A 25 13.88 -8.77 -2.32
N GLU A 26 14.31 -8.24 -3.46
CA GLU A 26 15.51 -7.40 -3.56
C GLU A 26 15.35 -6.11 -2.74
N ALA A 27 14.19 -5.47 -2.80
CA ALA A 27 13.91 -4.27 -2.02
C ALA A 27 13.90 -4.55 -0.51
N LYS A 28 13.30 -5.67 -0.07
CA LYS A 28 13.36 -6.12 1.33
C LYS A 28 14.81 -6.39 1.78
N ALA A 29 15.58 -7.11 0.97
CA ALA A 29 16.98 -7.39 1.26
C ALA A 29 17.80 -6.09 1.36
N ALA A 30 17.51 -5.12 0.49
CA ALA A 30 18.13 -3.80 0.55
C ALA A 30 17.75 -3.05 1.84
N GLU A 31 16.48 -3.06 2.26
CA GLU A 31 16.05 -2.44 3.54
C GLU A 31 16.78 -3.06 4.75
N GLU A 32 16.94 -4.38 4.76
CA GLU A 32 17.68 -5.10 5.79
C GLU A 32 19.18 -4.78 5.78
N GLU A 33 19.79 -4.69 4.58
CA GLU A 33 21.21 -4.42 4.40
C GLU A 33 21.58 -2.99 4.78
N ILE A 34 20.77 -2.00 4.38
CA ILE A 34 21.05 -0.58 4.65
C ILE A 34 20.53 -0.14 6.02
N GLY A 35 19.65 -0.91 6.65
CA GLY A 35 19.02 -0.58 7.93
C GLY A 35 18.09 0.63 7.89
N TYR A 36 17.54 0.95 6.71
CA TYR A 36 16.60 2.05 6.49
C TYR A 36 15.39 1.56 5.69
N ALA A 37 14.20 1.98 6.12
CA ALA A 37 12.98 1.75 5.35
C ALA A 37 12.92 2.68 4.12
N ILE A 38 12.46 2.13 3.00
CA ILE A 38 12.20 2.85 1.76
C ILE A 38 11.02 3.81 1.94
N HIS A 39 10.05 3.43 2.79
CA HIS A 39 8.87 4.27 3.08
C HIS A 39 8.96 4.86 4.47
N LYS A 40 8.52 6.10 4.58
CA LYS A 40 8.33 6.78 5.86
C LYS A 40 6.93 7.37 5.91
N ASP A 41 6.24 7.07 6.99
CA ASP A 41 4.91 7.57 7.30
C ASP A 41 5.02 8.69 8.36
N GLU A 42 3.91 9.29 8.76
CA GLU A 42 3.90 10.35 9.79
C GLU A 42 4.41 9.85 11.15
N THR A 43 4.25 8.55 11.42
CA THR A 43 4.66 7.89 12.67
C THR A 43 6.10 7.36 12.64
N GLY A 44 6.74 7.19 11.47
CA GLY A 44 8.08 6.64 11.39
C GLY A 44 8.42 5.89 10.11
N ALA A 45 9.56 5.19 10.11
CA ALA A 45 9.97 4.30 9.04
C ALA A 45 9.01 3.10 8.95
N VAL A 46 8.46 2.83 7.76
CA VAL A 46 7.56 1.69 7.52
C VAL A 46 8.23 0.73 6.57
N TYR A 47 8.58 -0.45 7.09
CA TYR A 47 9.26 -1.49 6.33
C TYR A 47 8.31 -2.22 5.39
N LEU A 48 8.85 -2.77 4.30
CA LEU A 48 8.07 -3.58 3.37
C LEU A 48 7.54 -4.86 4.02
N GLU A 49 8.24 -5.42 5.01
CA GLU A 49 7.79 -6.59 5.77
C GLU A 49 6.46 -6.34 6.50
N GLU A 50 6.29 -5.16 7.12
CA GLU A 50 5.03 -4.81 7.79
C GLU A 50 3.86 -4.70 6.79
N ARG A 51 4.16 -4.26 5.57
CA ARG A 51 3.19 -4.16 4.46
C ARG A 51 2.91 -5.50 3.79
N GLU A 52 3.85 -6.45 3.86
CA GLU A 52 3.72 -7.79 3.29
C GLU A 52 2.48 -8.51 3.82
N GLY A 53 2.16 -8.36 5.11
CA GLY A 53 0.96 -8.95 5.70
C GLY A 53 -0.34 -8.46 5.04
N LEU A 54 -0.43 -7.14 4.78
CA LEU A 54 -1.58 -6.56 4.09
C LEU A 54 -1.65 -7.04 2.64
N PHE A 55 -0.53 -7.01 1.92
CA PHE A 55 -0.49 -7.40 0.51
C PHE A 55 -0.74 -8.90 0.31
N ALA A 56 -0.23 -9.75 1.18
CA ALA A 56 -0.50 -11.18 1.17
C ALA A 56 -1.99 -11.46 1.38
N GLU A 57 -2.66 -10.74 2.28
CA GLU A 57 -4.10 -10.90 2.48
C GLU A 57 -4.89 -10.39 1.28
N MET A 58 -4.50 -9.27 0.68
CA MET A 58 -5.11 -8.77 -0.55
C MET A 58 -4.96 -9.77 -1.72
N GLU A 59 -3.76 -10.36 -1.89
CA GLU A 59 -3.51 -11.43 -2.85
C GLU A 59 -4.40 -12.65 -2.56
N ARG A 60 -4.52 -13.06 -1.29
CA ARG A 60 -5.36 -14.18 -0.86
C ARG A 60 -6.86 -13.94 -1.11
N LEU A 61 -7.30 -12.69 -0.99
CA LEU A 61 -8.65 -12.25 -1.33
C LEU A 61 -8.91 -12.16 -2.84
N GLY A 62 -7.88 -12.34 -3.67
CA GLY A 62 -7.98 -12.29 -5.12
C GLY A 62 -8.07 -10.88 -5.68
N ILE A 63 -7.63 -9.87 -4.93
CA ILE A 63 -7.56 -8.49 -5.43
C ILE A 63 -6.53 -8.46 -6.57
N GLN A 64 -6.98 -8.03 -7.76
CA GLN A 64 -6.10 -7.97 -8.91
C GLN A 64 -5.19 -6.75 -8.82
N PRO A 65 -3.86 -6.89 -8.99
CA PRO A 65 -2.96 -5.74 -9.09
C PRO A 65 -3.32 -4.93 -10.33
N ASN A 66 -3.67 -3.66 -10.15
CA ASN A 66 -4.03 -2.80 -11.27
C ASN A 66 -3.62 -1.36 -10.97
N GLU A 67 -2.54 -0.90 -11.59
CA GLU A 67 -2.03 0.47 -11.42
C GLU A 67 -2.79 1.51 -12.25
N HIS A 68 -3.63 1.08 -13.19
CA HIS A 68 -4.41 1.98 -14.05
C HIS A 68 -5.76 2.38 -13.44
N VAL A 69 -6.18 1.71 -12.36
CA VAL A 69 -7.37 2.09 -11.60
C VAL A 69 -7.03 3.26 -10.68
N PRO A 70 -7.90 4.28 -10.56
CA PRO A 70 -7.68 5.37 -9.61
C PRO A 70 -7.49 4.82 -8.19
N SER A 71 -6.40 5.25 -7.54
CA SER A 71 -5.95 4.74 -6.24
C SER A 71 -7.06 4.70 -5.19
N GLY A 72 -7.85 5.77 -5.06
CA GLY A 72 -8.97 5.81 -4.11
C GLY A 72 -10.03 4.72 -4.36
N LYS A 73 -10.31 4.37 -5.61
CA LYS A 73 -11.23 3.27 -5.95
C LYS A 73 -10.60 1.91 -5.66
N PHE A 74 -9.32 1.74 -5.99
CA PHE A 74 -8.58 0.51 -5.71
C PHE A 74 -8.56 0.21 -4.22
N TRP A 75 -8.18 1.20 -3.40
CA TRP A 75 -8.09 1.05 -1.95
C TRP A 75 -9.45 0.90 -1.27
N SER A 76 -10.51 1.53 -1.79
CA SER A 76 -11.87 1.32 -1.30
C SER A 76 -12.32 -0.13 -1.47
N ILE A 77 -12.04 -0.74 -2.63
CA ILE A 77 -12.34 -2.15 -2.90
C ILE A 77 -11.51 -3.06 -1.99
N ALA A 78 -10.21 -2.75 -1.84
CA ALA A 78 -9.33 -3.53 -0.97
C ALA A 78 -9.76 -3.49 0.50
N LYS A 79 -10.06 -2.29 1.00
CA LYS A 79 -10.55 -2.07 2.37
C LYS A 79 -11.87 -2.80 2.61
N GLN A 80 -12.80 -2.76 1.66
CA GLN A 80 -14.06 -3.50 1.76
C GLN A 80 -13.83 -5.01 1.79
N ALA A 81 -13.01 -5.56 0.89
CA ALA A 81 -12.71 -7.00 0.86
C ALA A 81 -12.02 -7.49 2.14
N VAL A 82 -11.09 -6.70 2.69
CA VAL A 82 -10.40 -6.99 3.95
C VAL A 82 -11.35 -6.87 5.15
N ALA A 83 -12.20 -5.83 5.17
CA ALA A 83 -13.18 -5.62 6.23
C ALA A 83 -14.25 -6.73 6.26
N GLU A 84 -14.76 -7.16 5.10
CA GLU A 84 -15.74 -8.25 4.98
C GLU A 84 -15.17 -9.61 5.42
N ARG A 85 -13.85 -9.82 5.29
CA ARG A 85 -13.17 -11.06 5.70
C ARG A 85 -12.80 -11.11 7.19
N ALA A 86 -12.96 -10.02 7.94
CA ALA A 86 -12.76 -9.91 9.38
C ALA A 86 -11.29 -9.95 9.86
N LEU A 87 -10.50 -8.96 9.46
CA LEU A 87 -9.37 -8.46 10.26
C LEU A 87 -9.45 -6.93 10.27
N GLN A 88 -9.57 -6.31 11.45
CA GLN A 88 -9.46 -4.86 11.62
C GLN A 88 -8.00 -4.47 11.35
N ILE A 89 -7.60 -4.41 10.08
CA ILE A 89 -6.27 -3.94 9.70
C ILE A 89 -6.30 -2.41 9.80
N ASP A 90 -5.72 -1.89 10.87
CA ASP A 90 -5.59 -0.46 11.19
C ASP A 90 -4.72 0.32 10.17
N MET A 91 -4.02 -0.39 9.28
CA MET A 91 -3.12 0.21 8.26
C MET A 91 -3.82 1.06 7.18
N PHE A 92 -5.15 1.13 7.20
CA PHE A 92 -5.94 2.01 6.32
C PHE A 92 -6.44 3.29 7.02
N ALA A 93 -6.04 3.53 8.27
CA ALA A 93 -6.52 4.66 9.07
C ALA A 93 -6.03 6.04 8.58
N ASP A 94 -4.99 6.09 7.75
CA ASP A 94 -4.32 7.35 7.38
C ASP A 94 -4.85 8.00 6.08
N ASP A 95 -5.80 7.38 5.38
CA ASP A 95 -6.17 7.82 4.02
C ASP A 95 -7.45 8.67 3.91
N ASP A 96 -8.15 8.92 5.02
CA ASP A 96 -9.38 9.75 5.02
C ASP A 96 -9.08 11.25 5.13
N ALA A 97 -7.84 11.68 4.91
CA ALA A 97 -7.51 13.08 4.68
C ALA A 97 -7.96 13.48 3.27
N LEU A 98 -9.27 13.74 3.10
CA LEU A 98 -9.83 14.41 1.93
C LEU A 98 -8.98 15.63 1.52
N PRO A 99 -8.38 15.68 0.32
CA PRO A 99 -8.13 16.97 -0.28
C PRO A 99 -9.46 17.51 -0.80
N CYS A 100 -9.93 18.54 -0.11
CA CYS A 100 -11.03 19.41 -0.47
C CYS A 100 -11.01 19.82 -1.96
N GLU A 101 -12.23 19.84 -2.50
CA GLU A 101 -12.71 20.58 -3.68
C GLU A 101 -11.70 20.91 -4.81
N CYS A 102 -11.80 20.14 -5.89
CA CYS A 102 -11.48 20.62 -7.22
C CYS A 102 -12.56 21.61 -7.68
N SER A 103 -12.22 22.90 -7.85
CA SER A 103 -12.78 23.76 -8.92
C SER A 103 -12.08 25.13 -9.05
N THR A 104 -11.59 25.35 -10.29
CA THR A 104 -11.18 26.59 -11.00
C THR A 104 -9.86 27.26 -10.63
#